data_AF-A0A3S1D7F1-F1
#
_entry.id   AF-A0A3S1D7F1-F1
#
_cell.length_a   1.000
_cell.length_b   1.000
_cell.length_c   1.000
_cell.angle_alpha   90.00
_cell.angle_beta   90.00
_cell.angle_gamma   90.00
#
_symmetry.space_group_name_H-M   'P 1'
#
loop_
_entity.id
_entity.type
_entity.pdbx_description
1 polymer ?
#
loop_
_entity_poly.entity_id
_entity_poly.type
_entity_poly.pdbx_seq_one_letter_code
_entity_poly.pdbx_strand_id
1 'polypeptide(L)' 'MNHTLTADIDFFAAALSQKIISAWQEDEAGVYCEVGRGIVEKYSSDSVRIRNIDTGKQSHYARDMTMFSTAE' A
#
# COMPACT_ATOMS: atom_id res chain seq x y z
N MET A 1 6.47 -6.38 -14.01
CA MET A 1 6.77 -4.93 -13.81
C MET A 1 5.92 -4.47 -12.65
N ASN A 2 6.53 -4.09 -11.52
CA ASN A 2 5.80 -3.59 -10.36
C ASN A 2 5.04 -2.31 -10.74
N HIS A 3 3.72 -2.34 -10.64
CA HIS A 3 2.88 -1.19 -10.91
C HIS A 3 2.79 -0.34 -9.63
N THR A 4 3.21 0.92 -9.72
CA THR A 4 3.07 1.88 -8.62
C THR A 4 1.63 2.35 -8.58
N LEU A 5 1.01 2.35 -7.40
CA LEU A 5 -0.35 2.84 -7.21
C LEU A 5 -0.30 4.28 -6.73
N THR A 6 -0.87 5.20 -7.51
CA THR A 6 -0.79 6.62 -7.21
C THR A 6 -2.16 7.29 -7.25
N ALA A 7 -3.08 6.84 -8.10
CA ALA A 7 -4.43 7.38 -8.22
C ALA A 7 -5.44 6.52 -7.46
N ASP A 8 -6.57 7.13 -7.06
CA ASP A 8 -7.65 6.43 -6.36
C ASP A 8 -8.17 5.22 -7.14
N ILE A 9 -8.16 5.31 -8.47
CA ILE A 9 -8.57 4.23 -9.36
C ILE A 9 -7.64 3.01 -9.27
N ASP A 10 -6.36 3.22 -8.98
CA ASP A 10 -5.39 2.13 -8.81
C ASP A 10 -5.70 1.36 -7.53
N PHE A 11 -5.95 2.10 -6.44
CA PHE A 11 -6.33 1.51 -5.15
C PHE A 11 -7.69 0.84 -5.19
N PHE A 12 -8.65 1.42 -5.92
CA PHE A 12 -9.95 0.79 -6.18
C PHE A 12 -9.79 -0.53 -6.92
N ALA A 13 -9.03 -0.54 -8.02
CA ALA A 13 -8.81 -1.76 -8.80
C ALA A 13 -8.08 -2.83 -7.98
N ALA A 14 -7.08 -2.44 -7.18
CA ALA A 14 -6.37 -3.35 -6.29
C ALA A 14 -7.27 -3.92 -5.19
N ALA A 15 -8.12 -3.10 -4.57
CA ALA A 15 -9.09 -3.55 -3.57
C ALA A 15 -10.12 -4.52 -4.18
N LEU A 16 -10.68 -4.18 -5.34
CA LEU A 16 -11.68 -4.98 -6.04
C LEU A 16 -11.13 -6.35 -6.46
N SER A 17 -9.91 -6.38 -6.97
CA SER A 17 -9.22 -7.63 -7.37
C SER A 17 -8.57 -8.38 -6.21
N GLN A 18 -8.66 -7.85 -4.99
CA GLN A 18 -7.95 -8.36 -3.80
C GLN A 18 -6.45 -8.56 -4.04
N LYS A 19 -5.83 -7.69 -4.86
CA LYS A 19 -4.42 -7.77 -5.19
C LYS A 19 -3.57 -7.41 -3.96
N ILE A 20 -2.51 -8.19 -3.74
CA ILE A 20 -1.53 -7.89 -2.69
C ILE A 20 -0.70 -6.69 -3.14
N ILE A 21 -0.61 -5.69 -2.27
CA ILE A 21 0.23 -4.52 -2.44
C ILE A 21 1.23 -4.42 -1.29
N SER A 22 2.32 -3.72 -1.58
CA SER A 22 3.37 -3.38 -0.63
C SER A 22 3.38 -1.86 -0.41
N ALA A 23 3.58 -1.47 0.85
CA ALA A 23 3.75 -0.09 1.30
C ALA A 23 5.22 0.13 1.67
N TRP A 24 5.81 1.15 1.09
CA TRP A 24 7.24 1.47 1.20
C TRP A 24 7.40 2.88 1.77
N GLN A 25 8.27 3.02 2.76
CA GLN A 25 8.62 4.32 3.35
C GLN A 25 10.14 4.48 3.38
N GLU A 26 10.59 5.71 3.29
CA GLU A 26 12.00 6.08 3.39
C GLU A 26 12.45 6.04 4.85
N ASP A 27 13.59 5.40 5.13
CA ASP A 27 14.22 5.40 6.45
C ASP A 27 15.10 6.65 6.66
N GLU A 28 15.70 6.80 7.85
CA GLU A 28 16.58 7.94 8.17
C GLU A 28 17.83 8.02 7.27
N ALA A 29 18.19 6.94 6.58
CA ALA A 29 19.33 6.87 5.66
C ALA A 29 18.92 7.18 4.20
N GLY A 30 17.65 7.45 3.93
CA GLY A 30 17.13 7.74 2.60
C GLY A 30 16.79 6.49 1.78
N VAL A 31 16.68 5.32 2.41
CA VAL A 31 16.43 4.04 1.73
C VAL A 31 14.98 3.62 1.93
N TYR A 32 14.32 3.23 0.83
CA TYR A 32 12.94 2.73 0.89
C TYR A 32 12.88 1.31 1.45
N CYS A 33 12.20 1.15 2.57
CA CYS A 33 11.95 -0.13 3.23
C CYS A 33 10.47 -0.52 3.15
N GLU A 34 10.17 -1.81 3.00
CA GLU A 34 8.79 -2.32 3.07
C GLU A 34 8.30 -2.24 4.51
N VAL A 35 7.29 -1.41 4.75
CA VAL A 35 6.67 -1.20 6.08
C VAL A 35 5.28 -1.83 6.18
N GLY A 36 4.78 -2.39 5.09
CA GLY A 36 3.48 -3.03 5.04
C GLY A 36 3.27 -3.86 3.79
N ARG A 37 2.53 -4.95 3.93
CA ARG A 37 2.10 -5.79 2.81
C ARG A 37 0.73 -6.38 3.08
N GLY A 38 -0.15 -6.35 2.09
CA GLY A 38 -1.50 -6.91 2.20
C GLY A 38 -2.49 -6.38 1.18
N ILE A 39 -3.78 -6.43 1.51
CA ILE A 39 -4.88 -6.04 0.63
C ILE A 39 -5.44 -4.68 1.05
N VAL A 40 -5.73 -3.82 0.08
CA VAL A 40 -6.41 -2.53 0.32
C VAL A 40 -7.82 -2.77 0.84
N GLU A 41 -8.14 -2.22 2.00
CA GLU A 41 -9.51 -2.22 2.54
C GLU A 41 -10.21 -0.88 2.41
N LYS A 42 -9.45 0.21 2.53
CA LYS A 42 -9.95 1.58 2.41
C LYS A 42 -8.87 2.45 1.78
N TYR A 43 -9.28 3.44 1.00
CA TYR A 43 -8.42 4.48 0.48
C TYR A 43 -9.15 5.82 0.53
N SER A 44 -8.38 6.89 0.70
CA SER A 44 -8.77 8.28 0.50
C SER A 44 -7.62 9.01 -0.18
N SER A 45 -7.80 10.29 -0.52
CA SER A 45 -6.73 11.16 -1.01
C SER A 45 -5.51 11.18 -0.09
N ASP A 46 -5.71 10.96 1.21
CA ASP A 46 -4.69 11.21 2.23
C ASP A 46 -4.05 9.93 2.76
N SER A 47 -4.80 8.82 2.76
CA SER A 47 -4.33 7.58 3.36
C SER A 47 -4.87 6.32 2.70
N VAL A 48 -4.13 5.22 2.86
CA VAL A 48 -4.53 3.87 2.44
C VAL A 48 -4.47 2.95 3.64
N ARG A 49 -5.53 2.17 3.84
CA ARG A 49 -5.58 1.12 4.86
C ARG A 49 -5.36 -0.23 4.22
N ILE A 50 -4.34 -0.93 4.69
CA ILE A 50 -3.97 -2.26 4.23
C ILE A 50 -4.27 -3.26 5.36
N ARG A 51 -4.95 -4.35 5.02
CA ARG A 51 -5.07 -5.52 5.88
C ARG A 51 -4.00 -6.53 5.50
N ASN A 52 -3.11 -6.82 6.44
CA ASN A 52 -2.09 -7.84 6.26
C ASN A 52 -2.73 -9.23 6.12
N ILE A 53 -2.25 -10.01 5.15
CA ILE A 53 -2.85 -11.31 4.80
C ILE A 53 -2.53 -12.41 5.81
N ASP A 54 -1.38 -12.34 6.48
CA ASP A 54 -0.92 -13.38 7.40
C ASP A 54 -1.49 -13.17 8.81
N THR A 55 -1.52 -11.92 9.26
CA THR A 55 -1.91 -11.55 10.63
C THR A 55 -3.34 -11.02 10.72
N GLY A 56 -3.95 -10.63 9.60
CA GLY A 56 -5.24 -9.94 9.57
C GLY A 56 -5.22 -8.51 10.14
N LYS A 57 -4.06 -8.01 10.60
CA LYS A 57 -3.92 -6.68 11.20
C LYS A 57 -4.15 -5.60 10.16
N GLN A 58 -4.87 -4.54 10.57
CA GLN A 58 -5.10 -3.35 9.76
C GLN A 58 -4.05 -2.29 10.11
N SER A 59 -3.39 -1.76 9.08
CA SER A 59 -2.43 -0.66 9.17
C SER A 59 -2.83 0.47 8.24
N HIS A 60 -2.61 1.71 8.66
CA HIS A 60 -2.90 2.91 7.88
C HIS A 60 -1.59 3.58 7.46
N TYR A 61 -1.53 4.01 6.21
CA TYR A 61 -0.35 4.60 5.61
C TYR A 61 -0.74 5.91 4.93
N ALA A 62 -0.02 6.99 5.23
CA ALA A 62 -0.22 8.30 4.60
C ALA A 62 0.35 8.29 3.17
N ARG A 63 -0.37 8.83 2.19
CA ARG A 63 -0.02 8.75 0.75
C ARG A 63 1.09 9.70 0.33
N ASP A 64 1.33 10.76 1.10
CA ASP A 64 2.42 11.71 0.91
C ASP A 64 3.77 11.17 1.36
N MET A 65 3.78 10.26 2.35
CA MET A 65 4.99 9.65 2.90
C MET A 65 5.23 8.20 2.45
N THR A 66 4.23 7.58 1.82
CA THR A 66 4.27 6.14 1.50
C THR A 66 4.10 5.90 0.01
N MET A 67 5.03 5.15 -0.56
CA MET A 67 4.89 4.61 -1.90
C MET A 67 4.17 3.27 -1.85
N PHE A 68 3.26 3.04 -2.80
CA PHE A 68 2.54 1.79 -2.91
C PHE A 68 2.87 1.12 -4.24
N SER A 69 3.10 -0.19 -4.21
CA SER A 69 3.31 -0.99 -5.41
C SER A 69 2.58 -2.31 -5.33
N THR A 70 2.17 -2.85 -6.47
CA THR A 70 1.62 -4.21 -6.50
C THR A 70 2.73 -5.23 -6.32
N ALA A 71 2.57 -6.16 -5.37
CA ALA A 71 3.45 -7.31 -5.28
C ALA A 71 3.12 -8.28 -6.44
N GLU A 72 4.14 -8.82 -7.10
CA GLU A 72 3.99 -9.98 -7.99
C GLU A 72 3.75 -11.26 -7.17
#